data_AF-A0A8J7RD45-F1
#
_entry.id   AF-A0A8J7RD45-F1
#
_cell.length_a   1.000
_cell.length_b   1.000
_cell.length_c   1.000
_cell.angle_alpha   90.00
_cell.angle_beta   90.00
_cell.angle_gamma   90.00
#
_symmetry.space_group_name_H-M   'P 1'
#
loop_
_entity.id
_entity.type
_entity.pdbx_description
1 polymer ?
#
loop_
_entity_poly.entity_id
_entity_poly.type
_entity_poly.pdbx_seq_one_letter_code
_entity_poly.pdbx_strand_id
1 'polypeptide(L)'
;MLHTREIIRKLWDAQGYGNLAIWEDGSTEVVAPGSHPEKAGQPPLLVLKPLALVVGFPMLDHALHDAGLLAAVEAAVRETGAEIVRE
;
A
#
# COMPACT_ATOMS: atom_id res chain seq x y z
N MET A 1 -12.30 6.42 1.57
CA MET A 1 -12.45 5.01 1.16
C MET A 1 -11.17 4.61 0.44
N LEU A 2 -10.59 3.46 0.77
CA LEU A 2 -9.34 3.01 0.14
C LEU A 2 -9.61 2.30 -1.17
N HIS A 3 -8.66 2.40 -2.10
CA HIS A 3 -8.74 1.88 -3.46
C HIS A 3 -7.56 0.96 -3.74
N THR A 4 -7.81 -0.32 -4.01
CA THR A 4 -6.75 -1.33 -4.16
C THR A 4 -5.76 -0.94 -5.27
N ARG A 5 -6.27 -0.53 -6.44
CA ARG A 5 -5.41 -0.14 -7.56
C ARG A 5 -4.64 1.14 -7.30
N GLU A 6 -5.22 2.09 -6.57
CA GLU A 6 -4.51 3.31 -6.17
C GLU A 6 -3.37 2.99 -5.20
N ILE A 7 -3.61 2.11 -4.23
CA ILE A 7 -2.56 1.65 -3.31
C ILE A 7 -1.43 0.97 -4.09
N ILE A 8 -1.75 0.09 -5.05
CA ILE A 8 -0.73 -0.58 -5.87
C ILE A 8 0.07 0.43 -6.70
N ARG A 9 -0.57 1.44 -7.30
CA ARG A 9 0.14 2.52 -8.02
C ARG A 9 1.10 3.27 -7.11
N LYS A 10 0.62 3.73 -5.95
CA LYS A 10 1.45 4.46 -4.99
C LYS A 10 2.58 3.60 -4.42
N LEU A 11 2.32 2.31 -4.22
CA LEU A 11 3.32 1.35 -3.75
C LEU A 11 4.40 1.10 -4.81
N TRP A 12 4.00 1.05 -6.09
CA TRP A 12 4.91 0.99 -7.23
C TRP A 12 5.79 2.25 -7.27
N ASP A 13 5.19 3.44 -7.19
CA ASP A 13 5.89 4.72 -7.24
C ASP A 13 6.83 4.93 -6.03
N ALA A 14 6.52 4.32 -4.89
CA ALA A 14 7.36 4.37 -3.68
C ALA A 14 8.65 3.53 -3.81
N GLN A 15 8.80 2.72 -4.87
CA GLN A 15 10.00 1.93 -5.10
C GLN A 15 11.25 2.82 -5.16
N GLY A 16 12.25 2.47 -4.35
CA GLY A 16 13.51 3.23 -4.27
C GLY A 16 13.45 4.47 -3.38
N TYR A 17 12.26 4.83 -2.88
CA TYR A 17 12.06 6.01 -2.02
C TYR A 17 11.67 5.64 -0.57
N GLY A 18 11.00 4.50 -0.35
CA GLY A 18 10.65 4.07 1.00
C GLY A 18 9.56 3.00 1.05
N ASN A 19 8.81 2.98 2.14
CA ASN A 19 7.60 2.17 2.30
C ASN A 19 6.36 3.05 2.14
N LEU A 20 5.24 2.47 1.70
CA LEU A 20 3.97 3.19 1.65
C LEU A 20 3.22 2.98 2.97
N ALA A 21 3.05 4.04 3.75
CA ALA A 21 2.17 4.03 4.91
C ALA A 21 0.74 4.42 4.48
N ILE A 22 -0.26 3.87 5.17
CA ILE A 22 -1.68 4.10 4.95
C ILE A 22 -2.30 4.49 6.30
N TRP A 23 -3.10 5.55 6.34
CA TRP A 23 -3.72 6.09 7.56
C TRP A 23 -5.23 5.85 7.59
N GLU A 24 -5.83 6.04 8.77
CA GLU A 24 -7.26 5.84 9.02
C GLU A 24 -8.15 6.77 8.17
N ASP A 25 -7.68 8.00 7.91
CA ASP A 25 -8.33 8.95 7.02
C ASP A 25 -8.25 8.56 5.52
N GLY A 26 -7.60 7.44 5.21
CA GLY A 26 -7.37 6.95 3.86
C GLY A 26 -6.19 7.64 3.16
N SER A 27 -5.48 8.56 3.82
CA SER A 27 -4.28 9.17 3.27
C SER A 27 -3.13 8.16 3.20
N THR A 28 -2.15 8.49 2.36
CA THR A 28 -0.98 7.67 2.09
C THR A 28 0.26 8.55 1.93
N GLU A 29 1.43 8.03 2.27
CA GLU A 29 2.69 8.77 2.26
C GLU A 29 3.85 7.78 2.20
N VAL A 30 4.94 8.20 1.56
CA VAL A 30 6.17 7.41 1.53
C VAL A 30 6.99 7.72 2.78
N VAL A 31 7.32 6.68 3.54
CA VAL A 31 8.05 6.78 4.79
C VAL A 31 9.38 6.03 4.71
N ALA A 32 10.38 6.52 5.43
CA ALA A 32 11.70 5.90 5.43
C ALA A 32 11.64 4.47 6.01
N PRO A 33 12.39 3.50 5.46
CA PRO A 33 12.49 2.16 6.03
C PRO A 33 13.00 2.21 7.48
N GLY A 34 12.31 1.50 8.39
CA GLY A 34 12.67 1.46 9.81
C GLY A 34 12.27 2.71 10.61
N SER A 35 11.59 3.68 9.99
CA SER A 35 10.98 4.79 10.72
C SER A 35 9.71 4.37 11.46
N HIS A 36 9.34 5.17 12.46
CA HIS A 36 8.06 5.07 13.19
C HIS A 36 7.21 6.29 12.84
N PRO A 37 6.55 6.31 11.67
CA PRO A 37 5.76 7.46 11.26
C PRO A 37 4.52 7.61 12.13
N GLU A 38 4.14 8.85 12.42
CA GLU A 38 2.94 9.20 13.17
C GLU A 38 2.24 10.40 12.51
N LYS A 39 0.90 10.40 12.48
CA LYS A 39 0.07 11.58 12.18
C LYS A 39 -0.86 11.84 13.34
N ALA A 40 -0.86 13.08 13.83
CA ALA A 40 -1.67 13.47 14.99
C ALA A 40 -1.50 12.54 16.22
N GLY A 41 -0.29 11.98 16.41
CA GLY A 41 0.01 11.03 17.50
C GLY A 41 -0.52 9.61 17.28
N GLN A 42 -1.05 9.30 16.09
CA GLN A 42 -1.51 7.96 15.72
C GLN A 42 -0.55 7.31 14.72
N PRO A 43 -0.24 6.01 14.87
CA PRO A 43 0.51 5.26 13.88
C PRO A 43 -0.32 5.05 12.61
N PRO A 44 0.31 4.72 11.46
CA PRO A 44 -0.42 4.27 10.29
C PRO A 44 -1.17 2.96 10.57
N LEU A 45 -2.26 2.73 9.84
CA LEU A 45 -2.98 1.47 9.84
C LEU A 45 -2.10 0.33 9.30
N LEU A 46 -1.36 0.63 8.23
CA LEU A 46 -0.58 -0.36 7.50
C LEU A 46 0.64 0.28 6.87
N VAL A 47 1.75 -0.46 6.81
CA VAL A 47 2.97 -0.07 6.09
C VAL A 47 3.34 -1.16 5.10
N LEU A 48 3.27 -0.85 3.81
CA LEU A 48 3.54 -1.76 2.70
C LEU A 48 4.94 -1.53 2.13
N LYS A 49 5.64 -2.61 1.80
CA LYS A 49 7.00 -2.58 1.26
C LYS A 49 6.98 -2.75 -0.27
N PRO A 50 7.51 -1.80 -1.06
CA PRO A 50 7.50 -1.87 -2.53
C PRO A 50 8.30 -3.04 -3.12
N LEU A 51 9.35 -3.49 -2.42
CA LEU A 51 10.34 -4.42 -2.96
C LEU A 51 9.72 -5.75 -3.46
N ALA A 52 8.67 -6.22 -2.79
CA ALA A 52 7.97 -7.45 -3.17
C ALA A 52 7.22 -7.30 -4.51
N LEU A 53 6.78 -6.07 -4.83
CA LEU A 53 5.93 -5.80 -5.97
C LEU A 53 6.74 -5.69 -7.27
N VAL A 54 7.91 -5.05 -7.21
CA VAL A 54 8.70 -4.80 -8.44
C VAL A 54 9.56 -5.99 -8.83
N VAL A 55 9.93 -6.84 -7.87
CA VAL A 55 10.57 -8.13 -8.19
C VAL A 55 9.57 -9.11 -8.81
N GLY A 56 8.29 -9.02 -8.43
CA GLY A 56 7.26 -9.95 -8.87
C GLY A 56 6.64 -9.65 -10.23
N PHE A 57 6.70 -8.40 -10.71
CA PHE A 57 5.99 -7.96 -11.91
C PHE A 57 6.88 -7.12 -12.84
N PRO A 58 6.91 -7.40 -14.16
CA PRO A 58 7.78 -6.66 -15.08
C PRO A 58 7.27 -5.25 -15.42
N MET A 59 5.97 -4.97 -15.20
CA MET A 59 5.35 -3.68 -15.44
C MET A 59 4.21 -3.45 -14.44
N LEU A 60 3.90 -2.19 -14.14
CA LEU A 60 2.78 -1.79 -13.28
C LEU A 60 1.45 -2.39 -13.77
N ASP A 61 1.22 -2.44 -15.08
CA ASP A 61 -0.02 -2.95 -15.63
C ASP A 61 -0.26 -4.43 -15.29
N HIS A 62 0.81 -5.24 -15.23
CA HIS A 62 0.71 -6.62 -14.77
C HIS A 62 0.31 -6.70 -13.29
N ALA A 63 0.91 -5.85 -12.44
CA ALA A 63 0.55 -5.79 -11.03
C ALA A 63 -0.91 -5.34 -10.81
N LEU A 64 -1.40 -4.39 -11.60
CA LEU A 64 -2.78 -3.89 -11.49
C LEU A 64 -3.86 -4.89 -11.90
N HIS A 65 -3.48 -5.94 -12.64
CA HIS A 65 -4.38 -7.00 -13.11
C HIS A 65 -4.13 -8.35 -12.45
N ASP A 66 -3.12 -8.46 -11.58
CA ASP A 66 -2.84 -9.70 -10.86
C ASP A 66 -3.85 -9.91 -9.73
N ALA A 67 -4.70 -10.93 -9.89
CA ALA A 67 -5.76 -11.23 -8.93
C ALA A 67 -5.23 -11.60 -7.54
N GLY A 68 -4.04 -12.22 -7.46
CA GLY A 68 -3.41 -12.60 -6.20
C GLY A 68 -2.95 -11.38 -5.40
N LEU A 69 -2.25 -10.46 -6.06
CA LEU A 69 -1.79 -9.20 -5.48
C LEU A 69 -2.97 -8.32 -5.06
N LEU A 70 -3.99 -8.18 -5.91
CA LEU A 70 -5.21 -7.43 -5.58
C LEU A 70 -5.85 -7.98 -4.31
N ALA A 71 -6.05 -9.30 -4.23
CA ALA A 71 -6.62 -9.95 -3.06
C ALA A 71 -5.74 -9.81 -1.82
N ALA A 72 -4.42 -9.90 -1.95
CA ALA A 72 -3.48 -9.77 -0.84
C ALA A 72 -3.49 -8.35 -0.24
N VAL A 73 -3.50 -7.32 -1.08
CA VAL A 73 -3.60 -5.92 -0.63
C VAL A 73 -4.95 -5.68 0.04
N GLU A 74 -6.05 -6.15 -0.56
CA GLU A 74 -7.38 -6.04 0.03
C GLU A 74 -7.47 -6.73 1.40
N ALA A 75 -6.91 -7.93 1.54
CA ALA A 75 -6.88 -8.66 2.81
C ALA A 75 -6.09 -7.92 3.88
N ALA A 76 -4.87 -7.47 3.56
CA ALA A 76 -4.03 -6.73 4.49
C ALA A 76 -4.70 -5.44 4.99
N VAL A 77 -5.44 -4.74 4.12
CA VAL A 77 -6.20 -3.55 4.53
C VAL A 77 -7.41 -3.94 5.40
N ARG A 78 -8.18 -4.97 5.03
CA ARG A 78 -9.35 -5.40 5.82
C ARG A 78 -8.98 -5.95 7.20
N GLU A 79 -7.80 -6.54 7.36
CA GLU A 79 -7.27 -6.97 8.67
C GLU A 79 -7.10 -5.80 9.66
N THR A 80 -6.92 -4.57 9.16
CA THR A 80 -6.86 -3.36 10.00
C THR A 80 -8.24 -2.83 10.42
N GLY A 81 -9.33 -3.43 9.92
CA GLY A 81 -10.70 -2.95 10.10
C GLY A 81 -11.12 -1.87 9.10
N ALA A 82 -10.24 -1.46 8.18
CA ALA A 82 -10.53 -0.45 7.16
C ALA A 82 -11.31 -1.01 5.96
N GLU A 83 -12.14 -0.16 5.37
CA GLU A 83 -12.89 -0.48 4.15
C GLU A 83 -12.07 -0.19 2.89
N ILE A 84 -12.12 -1.12 1.93
CA ILE A 84 -11.41 -1.04 0.66
C ILE A 84 -12.24 -1.61 -0.49
N VAL A 85 -12.20 -0.89 -1.62
CA VAL A 85 -12.77 -1.31 -2.89
C VAL A 85 -11.68 -1.54 -3.94
N ARG A 86 -12.00 -2.32 -4.96
CA ARG A 86 -11.04 -2.70 -6.00
C ARG A 86 -10.74 -1.61 -7.02
N GLU A 87 -11.70 -0.72 -7.28
CA GLU A 87 -11.61 0.31 -8.33
C GLU A 87 -10.43 1.26 -8.13
#